data_AF-A0A428KU71-F1
#
_entry.id   AF-A0A428KU71-F1
#
_cell.length_a   1.000
_cell.length_b   1.000
_cell.length_c   1.000
_cell.angle_alpha   90.00
_cell.angle_beta   90.00
_cell.angle_gamma   90.00
#
_symmetry.space_group_name_H-M   'P 1'
#
loop_
_entity.id
_entity.type
_entity.pdbx_description
1 polymer ?
#
loop_
_entity_poly.entity_id
_entity_poly.type
_entity_poly.pdbx_seq_one_letter_code
_entity_poly.pdbx_strand_id
1 'polypeptide(L)' 'METPTTPTMRELMPAGFIKELARRTGCKSASQLSGVISLENTGSRLWPEVEKLAEETDPAGFAAWQSAHAQAA' A
#
# COMPACT_ATOMS: atom_id res chain seq x y z
N MET A 1 -4.86 11.96 -22.53
CA MET A 1 -3.98 11.01 -21.82
C MET A 1 -4.84 10.37 -20.76
N GLU A 2 -5.38 9.20 -21.06
CA GLU A 2 -6.21 8.44 -20.12
C GLU A 2 -5.24 7.76 -19.15
N THR A 3 -5.00 8.39 -18.01
CA THR A 3 -4.19 7.79 -16.94
C THR A 3 -4.91 6.53 -16.46
N PRO A 4 -4.22 5.37 -16.40
CA PRO A 4 -4.86 4.14 -15.94
C PRO A 4 -5.47 4.37 -14.56
N THR A 5 -6.79 4.22 -14.47
CA THR A 5 -7.65 4.50 -13.30
C THR A 5 -7.47 3.46 -12.19
N THR A 6 -6.26 2.94 -12.01
CA THR A 6 -5.97 1.97 -10.96
C THR A 6 -5.63 2.75 -9.70
N PRO A 7 -6.39 2.61 -8.60
CA PRO A 7 -6.06 3.26 -7.34
C PRO A 7 -4.70 2.73 -6.89
N THR A 8 -3.77 3.62 -6.54
CA THR A 8 -2.47 3.22 -6.00
C THR A 8 -2.60 2.78 -4.55
N MET A 9 -1.68 1.95 -4.07
CA MET A 9 -1.71 1.47 -2.69
C MET A 9 -1.73 2.60 -1.65
N ARG A 10 -1.11 3.74 -1.98
CA ARG A 10 -1.12 4.96 -1.17
C ARG A 10 -2.50 5.60 -1.03
N GLU A 11 -3.34 5.52 -2.05
CA GLU A 11 -4.69 6.10 -2.06
C GLU A 11 -5.69 5.28 -1.24
N LEU A 12 -5.43 3.98 -1.11
CA LEU A 12 -6.23 3.06 -0.29
C LEU A 12 -5.97 3.21 1.21
N MET A 13 -4.85 3.85 1.56
CA MET A 13 -4.42 3.99 2.95
C MET A 13 -4.84 5.33 3.56
N PRO A 14 -5.14 5.36 4.87
CA PRO A 14 -5.63 6.57 5.52
C PRO A 14 -4.51 7.60 5.70
N ALA A 15 -4.89 8.87 5.86
CA ALA A 15 -3.94 9.93 6.17
C ALA A 15 -3.17 9.58 7.46
N GLY A 16 -1.84 9.48 7.35
CA GLY A 16 -0.98 9.09 8.48
C GLY A 16 -0.70 7.59 8.61
N PHE A 17 -1.01 6.77 7.60
CA PHE A 17 -0.69 5.33 7.53
C PHE A 17 0.75 4.99 7.94
N ILE A 18 1.71 5.89 7.71
CA ILE A 18 3.10 5.74 8.13
C ILE A 18 3.21 5.43 9.62
N LYS A 19 2.43 6.10 10.48
CA LYS A 19 2.46 5.88 11.94
C LYS A 19 1.90 4.49 12.29
N GLU A 20 0.84 4.09 11.62
CA GLU A 20 0.19 2.80 11.86
C GLU A 20 1.07 1.64 11.39
N LEU A 21 1.67 1.75 10.20
CA LEU A 21 2.65 0.79 9.71
C LEU A 21 3.90 0.75 10.57
N ALA A 22 4.40 1.89 11.04
CA ALA A 22 5.54 1.93 11.95
C ALA A 22 5.25 1.17 13.25
N ARG A 23 4.01 1.25 13.76
CA ARG A 23 3.55 0.50 14.93
C ARG A 23 3.47 -1.01 14.66
N ARG A 24 2.90 -1.41 13.51
CA ARG A 24 2.72 -2.82 13.12
C ARG A 24 4.02 -3.53 12.76
N THR A 25 4.83 -2.89 11.93
CA THR A 25 6.10 -3.44 11.43
C THR A 25 7.28 -3.22 12.36
N GLY A 26 7.14 -2.31 13.34
CA GLY A 26 8.26 -1.81 14.16
C GLY A 26 9.23 -0.91 13.38
N CYS A 27 8.96 -0.60 12.10
CA CYS A 27 9.83 0.23 11.27
C CYS A 27 9.70 1.71 11.69
N LYS A 28 10.77 2.26 12.28
CA LYS A 28 10.81 3.68 12.69
C LYS A 28 11.10 4.64 11.54
N SER A 29 11.43 4.13 10.35
CA SER A 29 11.79 4.96 9.19
C SER A 29 10.56 5.25 8.33
N ALA A 30 10.01 6.45 8.50
CA ALA A 30 8.92 6.95 7.68
C ALA A 30 9.28 6.96 6.18
N SER A 31 10.52 7.33 5.84
CA SER A 31 11.01 7.33 4.46
C SER A 31 11.05 5.93 3.86
N GLN A 32 11.42 4.92 4.64
CA GLN A 32 11.42 3.53 4.18
C GLN A 32 9.99 3.03 3.94
N LEU A 33 9.07 3.29 4.87
CA LEU A 33 7.66 2.93 4.74
C LEU A 33 7.02 3.61 3.53
N SER A 34 7.23 4.93 3.38
CA SER A 34 6.73 5.67 2.23
C SER A 34 7.36 5.18 0.92
N GLY A 35 8.65 4.82 0.92
CA GLY A 35 9.34 4.30 -0.25
C GLY A 35 8.80 2.95 -0.70
N VAL A 36 8.54 2.04 0.24
CA VAL A 36 7.94 0.72 -0.06
C VAL A 36 6.58 0.88 -0.73
N ILE A 37 5.77 1.83 -0.28
CA ILE A 37 4.42 2.06 -0.82
C ILE A 37 4.48 2.82 -2.15
N SER A 38 5.27 3.88 -2.24
CA SER A 38 5.42 4.66 -3.47
C SER A 38 6.07 3.88 -4.60
N LEU A 39 6.92 2.89 -4.28
CA LEU A 39 7.52 1.98 -5.27
C LEU A 39 6.72 0.70 -5.45
N GLU A 40 5.60 0.54 -4.73
CA GLU A 40 4.79 -0.69 -4.69
C GLU A 40 5.67 -1.96 -4.57
N ASN A 41 6.64 -1.89 -3.66
CA ASN A 41 7.66 -2.92 -3.51
C ASN A 41 7.09 -4.12 -2.75
N THR A 42 6.37 -4.97 -3.47
CA THR A 42 5.75 -6.21 -2.99
C THR A 42 6.74 -7.22 -2.43
N GLY A 43 8.02 -7.15 -2.82
CA GLY A 43 9.11 -7.96 -2.27
C GLY A 43 9.63 -7.49 -0.90
N SER A 44 9.16 -6.35 -0.40
CA SER A 44 9.58 -5.82 0.89
C SER A 44 8.99 -6.64 2.05
N ARG A 45 9.78 -6.83 3.11
CA ARG A 45 9.30 -7.42 4.38
C ARG A 45 8.19 -6.61 5.04
N LEU A 46 8.04 -5.34 4.68
CA LEU A 46 7.01 -4.44 5.21
C LEU A 46 5.69 -4.55 4.43
N TRP A 47 5.72 -5.13 3.23
CA TRP A 47 4.58 -5.19 2.32
C TRP A 47 3.35 -5.94 2.87
N PRO A 48 3.49 -7.09 3.56
CA PRO A 48 2.31 -7.79 4.09
C PRO A 48 1.49 -6.94 5.08
N GLU A 49 2.14 -6.06 5.83
CA GLU A 49 1.45 -5.15 6.76
C GLU A 49 0.84 -3.94 6.04
N VAL A 50 1.40 -3.56 4.89
CA VAL A 50 0.82 -2.56 3.98
C VAL A 50 -0.47 -3.08 3.38
N GLU A 51 -0.47 -4.32 2.89
CA GLU A 51 -1.66 -4.98 2.32
C GLU A 51 -2.78 -5.10 3.34
N LYS A 52 -2.47 -5.61 4.54
CA LYS A 52 -3.46 -5.68 5.62
C LYS A 52 -4.05 -4.32 5.96
N LEU A 53 -3.21 -3.27 6.06
CA LEU A 53 -3.70 -1.95 6.41
C LEU A 53 -4.62 -1.38 5.32
N ALA A 54 -4.29 -1.58 4.05
CA ALA A 54 -5.13 -1.17 2.94
C ALA A 54 -6.45 -1.96 2.90
N GLU A 55 -6.39 -3.29 3.08
CA GLU A 55 -7.57 -4.16 3.15
C GLU A 55 -8.50 -3.77 4.32
N GLU A 56 -7.94 -3.46 5.50
CA GLU A 56 -8.71 -3.01 6.66
C GLU A 56 -9.32 -1.61 6.48
N THR A 57 -8.67 -0.72 5.73
CA THR A 57 -9.12 0.66 5.53
C THR A 57 -10.14 0.78 4.41
N ASP A 58 -9.81 0.23 3.25
CA ASP A 58 -10.65 0.24 2.06
C ASP A 58 -10.56 -1.12 1.33
N PRO A 59 -11.34 -2.12 1.77
CA PRO A 59 -11.32 -3.44 1.16
C PRO A 59 -11.78 -3.43 -0.30
N ALA A 60 -12.68 -2.50 -0.67
CA ALA A 60 -13.18 -2.40 -2.04
C ALA A 60 -12.10 -1.83 -2.97
N GLY A 61 -11.42 -0.76 -2.54
CA GLY A 61 -10.29 -0.21 -3.27
C GLY A 61 -9.10 -1.15 -3.31
N PHE A 62 -8.81 -1.89 -2.23
CA PHE A 62 -7.78 -2.92 -2.20
C PHE A 62 -8.05 -4.07 -3.17
N ALA A 63 -9.29 -4.57 -3.25
CA ALA A 63 -9.67 -5.57 -4.24
C ALA A 63 -9.51 -5.06 -5.69
N ALA A 64 -9.82 -3.78 -5.95
CA ALA A 64 -9.63 -3.15 -7.25
C ALA A 64 -8.14 -3.01 -7.61
N TRP A 65 -7.31 -2.55 -6.67
CA TRP A 65 -5.86 -2.51 -6.83
C TRP A 65 -5.28 -3.91 -7.07
N GLN A 66 -5.67 -4.90 -6.27
CA GLN A 66 -5.16 -6.27 -6.39
C GLN A 66 -5.53 -6.87 -7.75
N SER A 67 -6.76 -6.65 -8.22
CA SER A 67 -7.22 -7.12 -9.53
C SER A 67 -6.46 -6.48 -10.71
N ALA A 68 -6.02 -5.24 -10.55
CA ALA A 68 -5.21 -4.55 -11.54
C ALA A 68 -3.72 -4.93 -11.45
N HIS A 69 -3.18 -5.11 -10.25
CA HIS A 69 -1.80 -5.51 -10.01
C HIS A 69 -1.54 -6.96 -10.44
N ALA A 70 -2.51 -7.86 -10.22
CA ALA A 70 -2.45 -9.26 -10.67
C ALA A 70 -2.41 -9.42 -12.20
N GLN A 71 -2.84 -8.40 -12.95
CA GLN A 71 -2.74 -8.39 -14.42
C GLN A 71 -1.43 -7.77 -14.94
N ALA A 72 -0.65 -7.13 -14.07
CA ALA A 72 0.61 -6.47 -14.42
C ALA A 72 1.86 -7.31 -14.06
N ALA A 73 1.69 -8.44 -13.38
CA ALA A 73 2.75 -9.40 -13.00
C ALA A 73 2.79 -10.60 -13.95
#